data_AF-A0A9W4G2Q9-F1
#
_entry.id   AF-A0A9W4G2Q9-F1
#
_cell.length_a   1.000
_cell.length_b   1.000
_cell.length_c   1.000
_cell.angle_alpha   90.00
_cell.angle_beta   90.00
_cell.angle_gamma   90.00
#
_symmetry.space_group_name_H-M   'P 1'
#
loop_
_entity.id
_entity.type
_entity.pdbx_description
1 polymer ?
#
loop_
_entity_poly.entity_id
_entity_poly.type
_entity_poly.pdbx_seq_one_letter_code
_entity_poly.pdbx_strand_id
1 'polypeptide(L)'
;MSLIPDFSIGALVGNDSSEMISLFPGQLSGYPGGVLVLDGNDTVFGSSDDDLILGNTGFDQLSGREGADTLFGGKDGDLLNGEGGNDILFGNLDADTINGGEGFDSLFGGKSDDVLNGDGGNDTLSGDLGADTLTGGSGEDVFLLQQQGQGRDFITDFESGIDLIQLPNNVGEVQVQAVGSTQTRLVVTASNEELALLDGITPSQLNSGDFIGQGFTLQLDNNPLNPPNPPNPPSLPSSDFTQQVLELTNNFRSQNGLQPLTLNTQLNSAAQEHSEDMALEDFFSHTGLDGSTPSTRAQEQGYPSSFVGENIGAGYQTPEEVVQGWIDSPGHRANLLNPDYTEIGIGYFYLANDTGVENWNYYWTQVFGA
;
A
#
# COMPACT_ATOMS: atom_id res chain seq x y z
N MET A 1 13.83 -39.36 -7.79
CA MET A 1 13.08 -40.52 -8.35
C MET A 1 12.32 -40.02 -9.58
N SER A 2 11.84 -40.87 -10.50
CA SER A 2 11.33 -40.37 -11.79
C SER A 2 9.87 -39.96 -11.69
N LEU A 3 9.59 -38.67 -11.89
CA LEU A 3 8.26 -38.19 -12.23
C LEU A 3 7.72 -38.98 -13.44
N ILE A 4 6.42 -39.24 -13.44
CA ILE A 4 5.70 -39.93 -14.51
C ILE A 4 4.91 -38.88 -15.31
N PRO A 5 5.11 -38.78 -16.63
CA PRO A 5 4.30 -37.91 -17.47
C PRO A 5 2.82 -38.29 -17.48
N ASP A 6 1.95 -37.34 -17.18
CA ASP A 6 0.51 -37.42 -17.43
C ASP A 6 0.09 -36.38 -18.48
N PHE A 7 -0.01 -36.84 -19.72
CA PHE A 7 -0.41 -36.00 -20.86
C PHE A 7 -1.88 -35.60 -20.86
N SER A 8 -2.72 -36.22 -20.02
CA SER A 8 -4.15 -35.90 -19.95
C SER A 8 -4.39 -34.59 -19.20
N ILE A 9 -3.57 -34.33 -18.18
CA ILE A 9 -3.56 -33.08 -17.41
C ILE A 9 -2.36 -32.19 -17.75
N GLY A 10 -1.43 -32.69 -18.57
CA GLY A 10 -0.25 -31.94 -18.97
C GLY A 10 0.69 -31.67 -17.80
N ALA A 11 0.91 -32.64 -16.92
CA ALA A 11 1.77 -32.51 -15.75
C ALA A 11 2.80 -33.63 -15.66
N LEU A 12 3.87 -33.39 -14.91
CA LEU A 12 4.75 -34.44 -14.40
C LEU A 12 4.29 -34.81 -12.99
N VAL A 13 4.05 -36.10 -12.74
CA VAL A 13 3.42 -36.55 -11.49
C VAL A 13 4.40 -37.39 -10.66
N GLY A 14 4.53 -37.08 -9.37
CA GLY A 14 5.22 -37.89 -8.37
C GLY A 14 4.53 -39.24 -8.16
N ASN A 15 4.99 -40.03 -7.20
CA ASN A 15 4.17 -41.12 -6.69
C ASN A 15 3.72 -40.79 -5.26
N ASP A 16 2.94 -41.70 -4.66
CA ASP A 16 2.39 -41.50 -3.30
C ASP A 16 3.44 -41.81 -2.20
N SER A 17 4.73 -41.54 -2.46
CA SER A 17 5.83 -41.77 -1.50
C SER A 17 6.71 -40.53 -1.42
N SER A 18 7.42 -40.37 -0.29
CA SER A 18 8.45 -39.33 -0.14
C SER A 18 9.57 -39.40 -1.18
N GLU A 19 9.83 -38.27 -1.82
CA GLU A 19 10.74 -38.11 -2.96
C GLU A 19 11.64 -36.89 -2.84
N MET A 20 12.70 -36.92 -3.63
CA MET A 20 13.53 -35.76 -3.92
C MET A 20 13.54 -35.56 -5.43
N ILE A 21 13.13 -34.37 -5.87
CA ILE A 21 12.92 -33.98 -7.25
C ILE A 21 13.74 -32.72 -7.52
N SER A 22 14.38 -32.66 -8.68
CA SER A 22 15.05 -31.45 -9.15
C SER A 22 14.74 -31.26 -10.62
N LEU A 23 14.20 -30.11 -10.96
CA LEU A 23 13.87 -29.73 -12.32
C LEU A 23 15.09 -29.12 -13.02
N PHE A 24 15.09 -29.22 -14.35
CA PHE A 24 16.04 -28.54 -15.22
C PHE A 24 15.29 -27.59 -16.16
N PRO A 25 15.93 -26.52 -16.64
CA PRO A 25 15.29 -25.57 -17.55
C PRO A 25 14.66 -26.25 -18.78
N GLY A 26 13.46 -25.82 -19.13
CA GLY A 26 12.63 -26.32 -20.22
C GLY A 26 11.93 -27.65 -19.92
N GLN A 27 12.13 -28.26 -18.75
CA GLN A 27 11.53 -29.54 -18.40
C GLN A 27 10.00 -29.49 -18.38
N LEU A 28 9.42 -28.36 -17.97
CA LEU A 28 7.96 -28.15 -17.93
C LEU A 28 7.37 -27.54 -19.21
N SER A 29 8.18 -27.26 -20.25
CA SER A 29 7.69 -26.65 -21.50
C SER A 29 6.60 -27.47 -22.21
N GLY A 30 6.55 -28.78 -21.99
CA GLY A 30 5.49 -29.68 -22.48
C GLY A 30 4.41 -30.03 -21.47
N TYR A 31 4.49 -29.49 -20.25
CA TYR A 31 3.67 -29.82 -19.10
C TYR A 31 3.15 -28.54 -18.42
N PRO A 32 2.18 -27.83 -19.03
CA PRO A 32 1.66 -26.57 -18.49
C PRO A 32 0.91 -26.74 -17.16
N GLY A 33 0.58 -27.97 -16.77
CA GLY A 33 0.03 -28.30 -15.45
C GLY A 33 1.08 -28.48 -14.36
N GLY A 34 2.37 -28.31 -14.68
CA GLY A 34 3.45 -28.25 -13.70
C GLY A 34 3.94 -29.62 -13.20
N VAL A 35 4.45 -29.61 -11.97
CA VAL A 35 4.81 -30.79 -11.18
C VAL A 35 3.76 -31.01 -10.09
N LEU A 36 3.23 -32.22 -10.02
CA LEU A 36 2.28 -32.66 -9.01
C LEU A 36 2.95 -33.74 -8.16
N VAL A 37 3.44 -33.42 -6.98
CA VAL A 37 3.92 -34.44 -6.03
C VAL A 37 2.71 -34.88 -5.20
N LEU A 38 2.43 -36.19 -5.13
CA LEU A 38 1.11 -36.70 -4.74
C LEU A 38 0.99 -36.78 -3.22
N ASP A 39 0.78 -37.98 -2.67
CA ASP A 39 0.89 -38.18 -1.22
C ASP A 39 2.36 -38.35 -0.83
N GLY A 40 2.79 -37.85 0.34
CA GLY A 40 4.12 -38.11 0.87
C GLY A 40 4.82 -36.83 1.33
N ASN A 41 5.98 -36.99 1.98
CA ASN A 41 6.80 -35.82 2.34
C ASN A 41 7.88 -35.65 1.27
N ASP A 42 7.73 -34.68 0.41
CA ASP A 42 8.55 -34.48 -0.77
C ASP A 42 9.51 -33.29 -0.62
N THR A 43 10.57 -33.31 -1.42
CA THR A 43 11.48 -32.17 -1.58
C THR A 43 11.64 -31.89 -3.05
N VAL A 44 11.11 -30.74 -3.48
CA VAL A 44 11.11 -30.32 -4.87
C VAL A 44 11.96 -29.08 -5.02
N PHE A 45 12.95 -29.16 -5.90
CA PHE A 45 13.68 -27.99 -6.37
C PHE A 45 13.26 -27.70 -7.81
N GLY A 46 12.77 -26.50 -8.04
CA GLY A 46 12.51 -25.93 -9.34
C GLY A 46 13.77 -25.76 -10.17
N SER A 47 13.62 -25.06 -11.28
CA SER A 47 14.61 -24.89 -12.31
C SER A 47 15.20 -23.48 -12.25
N SER A 48 15.33 -22.81 -13.38
CA SER A 48 15.64 -21.37 -13.44
C SER A 48 14.66 -20.66 -14.38
N ASP A 49 13.56 -21.35 -14.69
CA ASP A 49 12.45 -20.91 -15.51
C ASP A 49 11.23 -20.89 -14.58
N ASP A 50 10.20 -20.12 -14.94
CA ASP A 50 8.90 -20.11 -14.27
C ASP A 50 8.30 -21.53 -14.13
N ASP A 51 8.18 -22.00 -12.90
CA ASP A 51 7.72 -23.33 -12.54
C ASP A 51 6.38 -23.29 -11.79
N LEU A 52 5.56 -24.33 -12.02
CA LEU A 52 4.34 -24.58 -11.25
C LEU A 52 4.52 -25.88 -10.47
N ILE A 53 4.49 -25.81 -9.14
CA ILE A 53 4.73 -26.95 -8.25
C ILE A 53 3.57 -27.08 -7.25
N LEU A 54 3.05 -28.31 -7.11
CA LEU A 54 1.93 -28.65 -6.22
C LEU A 54 2.35 -29.80 -5.30
N GLY A 55 2.42 -29.54 -3.98
CA GLY A 55 2.72 -30.48 -2.90
C GLY A 55 1.60 -31.49 -2.59
N ASN A 56 0.35 -31.04 -2.71
CA ASN A 56 -0.86 -31.80 -2.35
C ASN A 56 -0.95 -32.23 -0.89
N THR A 57 -0.30 -33.33 -0.48
CA THR A 57 -0.46 -33.85 0.87
C THR A 57 0.83 -34.43 1.42
N GLY A 58 1.07 -34.16 2.70
CA GLY A 58 2.28 -34.55 3.41
C GLY A 58 3.15 -33.33 3.67
N PHE A 59 4.22 -33.49 4.45
CA PHE A 59 5.04 -32.35 4.86
C PHE A 59 6.12 -32.10 3.79
N ASP A 60 5.85 -31.16 2.90
CA ASP A 60 6.66 -30.89 1.72
C ASP A 60 7.66 -29.75 1.92
N GLN A 61 8.73 -29.79 1.13
CA GLN A 61 9.72 -28.73 0.99
C GLN A 61 9.82 -28.34 -0.48
N LEU A 62 9.29 -27.18 -0.83
CA LEU A 62 9.23 -26.66 -2.19
C LEU A 62 10.17 -25.45 -2.32
N SER A 63 10.95 -25.42 -3.40
CA SER A 63 11.86 -24.33 -3.76
C SER A 63 11.65 -24.00 -5.23
N GLY A 64 11.30 -22.75 -5.55
CA GLY A 64 11.12 -22.24 -6.91
C GLY A 64 12.46 -22.04 -7.62
N ARG A 65 13.39 -21.40 -6.91
CA ARG A 65 14.71 -20.92 -7.36
C ARG A 65 14.59 -19.61 -8.12
N GLU A 66 15.06 -19.57 -9.37
CA GLU A 66 15.01 -18.34 -10.16
C GLU A 66 13.82 -18.47 -11.09
N GLY A 67 13.01 -17.43 -11.25
CA GLY A 67 11.85 -17.46 -12.13
C GLY A 67 10.68 -16.73 -11.50
N ALA A 68 9.57 -16.60 -12.23
CA ALA A 68 8.30 -16.22 -11.62
C ALA A 68 7.51 -17.50 -11.35
N ASP A 69 7.70 -18.07 -10.17
CA ASP A 69 7.22 -19.38 -9.78
C ASP A 69 5.84 -19.32 -9.13
N THR A 70 5.12 -20.44 -9.17
CA THR A 70 3.88 -20.62 -8.41
C THR A 70 3.94 -21.92 -7.63
N LEU A 71 3.91 -21.82 -6.30
CA LEU A 71 4.02 -22.95 -5.39
C LEU A 71 2.75 -23.12 -4.56
N PHE A 72 2.27 -24.36 -4.47
CA PHE A 72 1.17 -24.74 -3.58
C PHE A 72 1.65 -25.84 -2.62
N GLY A 73 1.63 -25.60 -1.31
CA GLY A 73 1.93 -26.60 -0.28
C GLY A 73 0.87 -27.70 -0.28
N GLY A 74 -0.32 -27.37 0.22
CA GLY A 74 -1.51 -28.20 0.04
C GLY A 74 -2.16 -28.59 1.35
N LYS A 75 -1.68 -29.66 1.98
CA LYS A 75 -2.16 -30.18 3.27
C LYS A 75 -0.97 -30.62 4.08
N ASP A 76 -1.15 -30.57 5.40
CA ASP A 76 -0.06 -30.75 6.36
C ASP A 76 0.91 -29.55 6.30
N GLY A 77 1.86 -29.48 7.24
CA GLY A 77 2.69 -28.28 7.38
C GLY A 77 3.86 -28.26 6.41
N ASP A 78 3.85 -27.33 5.47
CA ASP A 78 4.80 -27.25 4.37
C ASP A 78 5.84 -26.14 4.55
N LEU A 79 6.96 -26.27 3.84
CA LEU A 79 7.96 -25.22 3.67
C LEU A 79 8.05 -24.81 2.20
N LEU A 80 7.68 -23.58 1.90
CA LEU A 80 7.74 -23.00 0.56
C LEU A 80 8.81 -21.90 0.51
N ASN A 81 9.66 -21.92 -0.51
CA ASN A 81 10.65 -20.87 -0.78
C ASN A 81 10.55 -20.46 -2.25
N GLY A 82 10.23 -19.20 -2.54
CA GLY A 82 10.28 -18.67 -3.90
C GLY A 82 11.73 -18.58 -4.39
N GLU A 83 12.58 -18.01 -3.52
CA GLU A 83 14.00 -17.68 -3.73
C GLU A 83 14.22 -16.40 -4.54
N GLY A 84 14.10 -16.40 -5.86
CA GLY A 84 14.41 -15.25 -6.68
C GLY A 84 13.46 -15.07 -7.86
N GLY A 85 12.95 -13.87 -8.03
CA GLY A 85 11.94 -13.52 -9.02
C GLY A 85 10.62 -13.16 -8.37
N ASN A 86 9.54 -13.11 -9.15
CA ASN A 86 8.26 -12.60 -8.64
C ASN A 86 7.30 -13.78 -8.48
N ASP A 87 7.19 -14.30 -7.26
CA ASP A 87 6.59 -15.58 -7.00
C ASP A 87 5.19 -15.47 -6.39
N ILE A 88 4.41 -16.54 -6.53
CA ILE A 88 3.10 -16.68 -5.89
C ILE A 88 3.07 -17.97 -5.07
N LEU A 89 3.00 -17.85 -3.75
CA LEU A 89 3.10 -18.98 -2.83
C LEU A 89 1.82 -19.13 -2.00
N PHE A 90 1.27 -20.36 -1.98
CA PHE A 90 0.09 -20.72 -1.20
C PHE A 90 0.41 -21.87 -0.25
N GLY A 91 0.36 -21.65 1.06
CA GLY A 91 0.46 -22.73 2.06
C GLY A 91 -0.75 -23.67 1.99
N ASN A 92 -1.94 -23.08 1.99
CA ASN A 92 -3.27 -23.69 1.89
C ASN A 92 -3.87 -24.21 3.21
N LEU A 93 -3.46 -25.38 3.70
CA LEU A 93 -4.09 -26.03 4.85
C LEU A 93 -3.03 -26.51 5.83
N ASP A 94 -3.33 -26.30 7.12
CA ASP A 94 -2.42 -26.62 8.22
C ASP A 94 -1.27 -25.58 8.29
N ALA A 95 -0.39 -25.70 9.28
CA ALA A 95 0.54 -24.62 9.63
C ALA A 95 1.80 -24.65 8.75
N ASP A 96 1.95 -23.61 7.92
CA ASP A 96 2.97 -23.51 6.88
C ASP A 96 4.07 -22.50 7.22
N THR A 97 5.23 -22.66 6.57
CA THR A 97 6.29 -21.65 6.52
C THR A 97 6.54 -21.24 5.08
N ILE A 98 6.39 -19.96 4.78
CA ILE A 98 6.45 -19.42 3.43
C ILE A 98 7.47 -18.29 3.39
N ASN A 99 8.48 -18.43 2.52
CA ASN A 99 9.48 -17.39 2.27
C ASN A 99 9.38 -16.96 0.79
N GLY A 100 9.15 -15.68 0.53
CA GLY A 100 9.14 -15.10 -0.82
C GLY A 100 10.53 -15.16 -1.43
N GLY A 101 11.44 -14.37 -0.89
CA GLY A 101 12.82 -14.31 -1.34
C GLY A 101 13.13 -12.93 -1.91
N GLU A 102 13.86 -12.86 -3.01
CA GLU A 102 14.15 -11.60 -3.69
C GLU A 102 13.17 -11.39 -4.85
N GLY A 103 12.37 -10.33 -4.83
CA GLY A 103 11.50 -9.92 -5.93
C GLY A 103 10.17 -9.37 -5.44
N PHE A 104 9.14 -9.41 -6.28
CA PHE A 104 7.80 -8.93 -5.92
C PHE A 104 6.88 -10.12 -5.69
N ASP A 105 6.75 -10.56 -4.45
CA ASP A 105 6.11 -11.82 -4.11
C ASP A 105 4.68 -11.63 -3.59
N SER A 106 3.88 -12.67 -3.77
CA SER A 106 2.53 -12.76 -3.21
C SER A 106 2.39 -14.02 -2.38
N LEU A 107 2.30 -13.85 -1.05
CA LEU A 107 2.32 -14.92 -0.07
C LEU A 107 0.96 -15.08 0.61
N PHE A 108 0.42 -16.30 0.59
CA PHE A 108 -0.88 -16.64 1.18
C PHE A 108 -0.72 -17.85 2.11
N GLY A 109 -0.92 -17.66 3.43
CA GLY A 109 -0.82 -18.71 4.44
C GLY A 109 -1.89 -19.78 4.25
N GLY A 110 -3.15 -19.36 4.32
CA GLY A 110 -4.29 -20.21 4.04
C GLY A 110 -5.08 -20.52 5.31
N LYS A 111 -4.87 -21.69 5.93
CA LYS A 111 -5.58 -22.05 7.17
C LYS A 111 -4.62 -22.59 8.19
N SER A 112 -4.86 -22.19 9.44
CA SER A 112 -4.04 -22.44 10.63
C SER A 112 -3.00 -21.34 10.81
N ASP A 113 -2.22 -21.43 11.88
CA ASP A 113 -1.28 -20.38 12.26
C ASP A 113 0.01 -20.52 11.45
N ASP A 114 0.21 -19.64 10.47
CA ASP A 114 1.27 -19.68 9.47
C ASP A 114 2.42 -18.69 9.78
N VAL A 115 3.57 -18.90 9.16
CA VAL A 115 4.71 -17.98 9.19
C VAL A 115 5.07 -17.55 7.77
N LEU A 116 4.92 -16.27 7.48
CA LEU A 116 5.21 -15.67 6.17
C LEU A 116 6.34 -14.64 6.29
N ASN A 117 7.29 -14.71 5.37
CA ASN A 117 8.41 -13.79 5.24
C ASN A 117 8.56 -13.34 3.77
N GLY A 118 8.40 -12.05 3.49
CA GLY A 118 8.62 -11.50 2.14
C GLY A 118 10.09 -11.51 1.74
N ASP A 119 10.98 -11.27 2.71
CA ASP A 119 12.42 -11.06 2.52
C ASP A 119 12.75 -9.74 1.79
N GLY A 120 12.91 -9.73 0.47
CA GLY A 120 13.43 -8.57 -0.25
C GLY A 120 12.59 -8.19 -1.46
N GLY A 121 12.07 -6.98 -1.48
CA GLY A 121 11.27 -6.40 -2.55
C GLY A 121 9.92 -5.93 -2.02
N ASN A 122 8.98 -5.60 -2.90
CA ASN A 122 7.68 -5.07 -2.47
C ASN A 122 6.64 -6.20 -2.49
N ASP A 123 6.39 -6.76 -1.31
CA ASP A 123 5.65 -8.01 -1.19
C ASP A 123 4.20 -7.79 -0.75
N THR A 124 3.36 -8.78 -1.06
CA THR A 124 1.97 -8.83 -0.62
C THR A 124 1.76 -10.06 0.26
N LEU A 125 1.45 -9.86 1.54
CA LEU A 125 1.31 -10.94 2.52
C LEU A 125 -0.11 -11.03 3.06
N SER A 126 -0.71 -12.23 3.03
CA SER A 126 -1.99 -12.56 3.66
C SER A 126 -1.86 -13.84 4.47
N GLY A 127 -2.05 -13.76 5.79
CA GLY A 127 -2.12 -14.96 6.64
C GLY A 127 -3.39 -15.80 6.37
N ASP A 128 -4.45 -15.15 5.88
CA ASP A 128 -5.78 -15.73 5.69
C ASP A 128 -6.46 -16.17 7.01
N LEU A 129 -6.58 -17.46 7.30
CA LEU A 129 -7.34 -17.99 8.44
C LEU A 129 -6.42 -18.59 9.50
N GLY A 130 -5.96 -17.79 10.45
CA GLY A 130 -5.16 -18.29 11.57
C GLY A 130 -4.68 -17.15 12.42
N ALA A 131 -3.89 -17.42 13.46
CA ALA A 131 -3.12 -16.37 14.09
C ALA A 131 -1.72 -16.37 13.49
N ASP A 132 -1.52 -15.58 12.45
CA ASP A 132 -0.34 -15.71 11.59
C ASP A 132 0.80 -14.79 12.03
N THR A 133 2.04 -15.14 11.68
CA THR A 133 3.21 -14.27 11.85
C THR A 133 3.67 -13.78 10.49
N LEU A 134 3.62 -12.47 10.27
CA LEU A 134 3.92 -11.84 9.00
C LEU A 134 5.15 -10.93 9.16
N THR A 135 6.12 -11.09 8.27
CA THR A 135 7.33 -10.26 8.17
C THR A 135 7.45 -9.79 6.74
N GLY A 136 7.41 -8.49 6.51
CA GLY A 136 7.54 -7.92 5.16
C GLY A 136 8.96 -8.07 4.65
N GLY A 137 9.92 -7.63 5.45
CA GLY A 137 11.32 -7.59 5.08
C GLY A 137 11.73 -6.21 4.61
N SER A 138 12.41 -6.13 3.47
CA SER A 138 12.84 -4.84 2.91
C SER A 138 12.08 -4.51 1.64
N GLY A 139 11.46 -3.33 1.60
CA GLY A 139 10.72 -2.84 0.44
C GLY A 139 9.46 -2.14 0.91
N GLU A 140 8.50 -1.91 0.02
CA GLU A 140 7.18 -1.39 0.36
C GLU A 140 6.17 -2.54 0.41
N ASP A 141 5.88 -3.05 1.59
CA ASP A 141 5.09 -4.27 1.75
C ASP A 141 3.62 -3.99 2.04
N VAL A 142 2.74 -4.89 1.61
CA VAL A 142 1.30 -4.80 1.87
C VAL A 142 0.82 -6.01 2.68
N PHE A 143 0.36 -5.75 3.90
CA PHE A 143 -0.23 -6.75 4.79
C PHE A 143 -1.75 -6.76 4.66
N LEU A 144 -2.32 -7.86 4.17
CA LEU A 144 -3.75 -8.01 3.92
C LEU A 144 -4.43 -8.63 5.14
N LEU A 145 -5.19 -7.81 5.85
CA LEU A 145 -6.03 -8.27 6.96
C LEU A 145 -7.45 -8.59 6.46
N GLN A 146 -8.05 -9.62 7.02
CA GLN A 146 -9.39 -10.14 6.77
C GLN A 146 -10.29 -10.05 8.04
N GLN A 147 -11.51 -10.59 7.97
CA GLN A 147 -12.37 -10.76 9.14
C GLN A 147 -12.91 -12.18 9.17
N GLN A 148 -13.59 -12.54 10.25
CA GLN A 148 -14.40 -13.75 10.37
C GLN A 148 -13.58 -15.04 10.56
N GLY A 149 -12.62 -15.01 11.49
CA GLY A 149 -11.88 -16.21 11.89
C GLY A 149 -10.42 -16.22 11.46
N GLN A 150 -9.94 -15.09 10.95
CA GLN A 150 -8.53 -14.81 10.65
C GLN A 150 -7.63 -14.66 11.89
N GLY A 151 -8.01 -15.26 13.03
CA GLY A 151 -7.28 -15.08 14.29
C GLY A 151 -6.88 -13.63 14.58
N ARG A 152 -5.72 -13.46 15.23
CA ARG A 152 -5.06 -12.16 15.38
C ARG A 152 -3.65 -12.32 14.85
N ASP A 153 -3.35 -11.62 13.78
CA ASP A 153 -2.04 -11.67 13.14
C ASP A 153 -1.01 -10.90 13.94
N PHE A 154 0.25 -11.26 13.77
CA PHE A 154 1.39 -10.60 14.36
C PHE A 154 2.33 -10.14 13.25
N ILE A 155 2.34 -8.82 13.00
CA ILE A 155 3.22 -8.20 12.01
C ILE A 155 4.47 -7.73 12.75
N THR A 156 5.63 -8.23 12.33
CA THR A 156 6.85 -8.18 13.15
C THR A 156 7.74 -6.97 12.88
N ASP A 157 7.63 -6.36 11.71
CA ASP A 157 8.58 -5.36 11.21
C ASP A 157 7.95 -4.15 10.51
N PHE A 158 6.63 -3.97 10.63
CA PHE A 158 5.89 -2.88 9.98
C PHE A 158 6.59 -1.51 10.08
N GLU A 159 6.92 -0.93 8.93
CA GLU A 159 7.54 0.39 8.80
C GLU A 159 6.53 1.43 8.30
N SER A 160 6.05 2.29 9.22
CA SER A 160 5.10 3.35 8.87
C SER A 160 5.64 4.32 7.81
N GLY A 161 4.80 4.62 6.83
CA GLY A 161 5.15 5.43 5.66
C GLY A 161 5.93 4.69 4.57
N ILE A 162 6.19 3.40 4.75
CA ILE A 162 6.76 2.50 3.74
C ILE A 162 5.76 1.36 3.48
N ASP A 163 5.39 0.64 4.53
CA ASP A 163 4.46 -0.48 4.47
C ASP A 163 3.00 -0.02 4.57
N LEU A 164 2.10 -0.87 4.09
CA LEU A 164 0.67 -0.65 4.09
C LEU A 164 -0.09 -1.82 4.71
N ILE A 165 -1.11 -1.50 5.51
CA ILE A 165 -2.06 -2.48 6.04
C ILE A 165 -3.36 -2.36 5.26
N GLN A 166 -3.67 -3.35 4.44
CA GLN A 166 -4.99 -3.42 3.82
C GLN A 166 -6.01 -3.98 4.80
N LEU A 167 -6.95 -3.12 5.21
CA LEU A 167 -8.05 -3.49 6.08
C LEU A 167 -9.15 -4.24 5.30
N PRO A 168 -9.91 -5.09 6.00
CA PRO A 168 -10.98 -5.84 5.36
C PRO A 168 -12.08 -4.92 4.83
N ASN A 169 -12.67 -5.28 3.70
CA ASN A 169 -13.82 -4.56 3.18
C ASN A 169 -14.98 -4.58 4.20
N ASN A 170 -15.61 -3.42 4.41
CA ASN A 170 -16.72 -3.21 5.35
C ASN A 170 -16.36 -3.15 6.84
N VAL A 171 -15.08 -2.96 7.21
CA VAL A 171 -14.79 -2.49 8.56
C VAL A 171 -15.19 -1.03 8.67
N GLY A 172 -16.17 -0.71 9.52
CA GLY A 172 -16.64 0.67 9.68
C GLY A 172 -15.70 1.53 10.53
N GLU A 173 -15.12 0.94 11.58
CA GLU A 173 -14.23 1.64 12.50
C GLU A 173 -13.21 0.67 13.11
N VAL A 174 -11.95 1.04 13.05
CA VAL A 174 -10.82 0.29 13.63
C VAL A 174 -10.16 1.14 14.72
N GLN A 175 -10.06 0.57 15.92
CA GLN A 175 -9.33 1.15 17.05
C GLN A 175 -7.87 0.75 16.98
N VAL A 176 -6.99 1.72 17.14
CA VAL A 176 -5.54 1.57 17.17
C VAL A 176 -5.10 1.82 18.60
N GLN A 177 -4.84 0.74 19.34
CA GLN A 177 -4.65 0.77 20.79
C GLN A 177 -3.21 0.42 21.17
N ALA A 178 -2.65 1.14 22.14
CA ALA A 178 -1.32 0.82 22.66
C ALA A 178 -1.35 -0.50 23.46
N VAL A 179 -0.35 -1.36 23.25
CA VAL A 179 -0.09 -2.54 24.07
C VAL A 179 1.32 -2.42 24.65
N GLY A 180 1.39 -2.12 25.94
CA GLY A 180 2.69 -1.82 26.56
C GLY A 180 3.30 -0.54 25.99
N SER A 181 4.62 -0.54 25.76
CA SER A 181 5.37 0.64 25.30
C SER A 181 5.87 0.56 23.85
N THR A 182 5.71 -0.59 23.18
CA THR A 182 6.35 -0.84 21.87
C THR A 182 5.42 -1.49 20.86
N GLN A 183 4.16 -1.80 21.22
CA GLN A 183 3.27 -2.54 20.34
C GLN A 183 1.95 -1.79 20.15
N THR A 184 1.33 -2.05 19.01
CA THR A 184 0.03 -1.49 18.64
C THR A 184 -0.94 -2.59 18.24
N ARG A 185 -2.17 -2.52 18.73
CA ARG A 185 -3.24 -3.46 18.43
C ARG A 185 -4.31 -2.80 17.57
N LEU A 186 -4.72 -3.48 16.51
CA LEU A 186 -5.81 -3.08 15.63
C LEU A 186 -7.07 -3.88 15.99
N VAL A 187 -8.16 -3.19 16.33
CA VAL A 187 -9.39 -3.82 16.80
C VAL A 187 -10.60 -3.25 16.04
N VAL A 188 -11.41 -4.10 15.42
CA VAL A 188 -12.67 -3.65 14.80
C VAL A 188 -13.67 -3.32 15.88
N THR A 189 -14.14 -2.07 15.94
CA THR A 189 -15.02 -1.56 17.01
C THR A 189 -16.34 -2.33 17.09
N ALA A 190 -16.95 -2.63 15.94
CA ALA A 190 -18.28 -3.22 15.89
C ALA A 190 -18.33 -4.68 16.40
N SER A 191 -17.27 -5.45 16.16
CA SER A 191 -17.16 -6.86 16.53
C SER A 191 -16.27 -7.11 17.75
N ASN A 192 -15.43 -6.15 18.12
CA ASN A 192 -14.32 -6.32 19.08
C ASN A 192 -13.34 -7.43 18.65
N GLU A 193 -13.24 -7.67 17.35
CA GLU A 193 -12.27 -8.58 16.74
C GLU A 193 -10.92 -7.89 16.66
N GLU A 194 -9.86 -8.57 17.12
CA GLU A 194 -8.49 -8.08 16.99
C GLU A 194 -7.96 -8.54 15.64
N LEU A 195 -7.65 -7.58 14.75
CA LEU A 195 -7.14 -7.91 13.42
C LEU A 195 -5.66 -8.28 13.50
N ALA A 196 -4.86 -7.39 14.08
CA ALA A 196 -3.42 -7.58 14.17
C ALA A 196 -2.83 -6.94 15.43
N LEU A 197 -1.66 -7.45 15.81
CA LEU A 197 -0.70 -6.84 16.73
C LEU A 197 0.55 -6.50 15.93
N LEU A 198 0.92 -5.22 15.93
CA LEU A 198 2.12 -4.70 15.29
C LEU A 198 3.23 -4.58 16.34
N ASP A 199 4.39 -5.18 16.06
CA ASP A 199 5.58 -5.02 16.91
C ASP A 199 6.40 -3.79 16.54
N GLY A 200 7.16 -3.26 17.49
CA GLY A 200 8.08 -2.14 17.25
C GLY A 200 7.42 -0.77 16.99
N ILE A 201 6.11 -0.71 16.76
CA ILE A 201 5.37 0.51 16.45
C ILE A 201 4.33 0.87 17.51
N THR A 202 4.28 2.15 17.87
CA THR A 202 3.29 2.72 18.80
C THR A 202 2.14 3.40 18.05
N PRO A 203 0.94 3.56 18.65
CA PRO A 203 -0.19 4.16 17.95
C PRO A 203 0.07 5.58 17.43
N SER A 204 0.93 6.34 18.11
CA SER A 204 1.31 7.70 17.71
C SER A 204 2.20 7.76 16.47
N GLN A 205 2.79 6.64 16.06
CA GLN A 205 3.57 6.54 14.83
C GLN A 205 2.68 6.18 13.64
N LEU A 206 1.48 5.64 13.88
CA LEU A 206 0.53 5.31 12.84
C LEU A 206 -0.34 6.50 12.48
N ASN A 207 -0.69 6.59 11.20
CA ASN A 207 -1.56 7.58 10.61
C ASN A 207 -2.46 6.93 9.55
N SER A 208 -3.34 7.70 8.91
CA SER A 208 -4.26 7.15 7.90
C SER A 208 -3.57 6.60 6.66
N GLY A 209 -2.37 7.10 6.31
CA GLY A 209 -1.59 6.66 5.16
C GLY A 209 -1.03 5.24 5.30
N ASP A 210 -0.96 4.71 6.52
CA ASP A 210 -0.51 3.34 6.79
C ASP A 210 -1.59 2.28 6.50
N PHE A 211 -2.81 2.69 6.13
CA PHE A 211 -3.96 1.80 5.97
C PHE A 211 -4.65 1.98 4.61
N ILE A 212 -4.92 0.87 3.93
CA ILE A 212 -5.72 0.82 2.70
C ILE A 212 -7.09 0.22 3.02
N GLY A 213 -8.16 0.79 2.47
CA GLY A 213 -9.52 0.25 2.62
C GLY A 213 -10.59 1.30 2.33
N GLN A 214 -11.84 0.87 2.16
CA GLN A 214 -12.95 1.80 1.92
C GLN A 214 -13.91 1.85 3.10
N GLY A 215 -14.33 3.07 3.46
CA GLY A 215 -15.42 3.30 4.40
C GLY A 215 -15.10 2.98 5.86
N PHE A 216 -13.82 2.89 6.22
CA PHE A 216 -13.37 2.75 7.60
C PHE A 216 -13.00 4.10 8.20
N THR A 217 -13.06 4.17 9.53
CA THR A 217 -12.54 5.28 10.33
C THR A 217 -11.49 4.73 11.29
N LEU A 218 -10.38 5.43 11.48
CA LEU A 218 -9.40 5.08 12.51
C LEU A 218 -9.72 5.83 13.81
N GLN A 219 -9.88 5.08 14.90
CA GLN A 219 -9.76 5.61 16.24
C GLN A 219 -8.33 5.38 16.72
N LEU A 220 -7.45 6.32 16.41
CA LEU A 220 -6.16 6.41 17.08
C LEU A 220 -6.43 6.66 18.56
N ASP A 221 -5.98 5.76 19.44
CA ASP A 221 -6.08 5.96 20.89
C ASP A 221 -5.28 7.21 21.27
N ASN A 222 -5.98 8.35 21.27
CA ASN A 222 -5.42 9.63 21.64
C ASN A 222 -5.37 9.83 23.16
N ASN A 223 -5.54 8.79 24.00
CA ASN A 223 -5.08 8.83 25.39
C ASN A 223 -5.35 7.54 26.19
N PRO A 224 -4.37 7.00 26.96
CA PRO A 224 -4.73 6.54 28.28
C PRO A 224 -5.04 7.79 29.14
N LEU A 225 -6.33 8.20 29.19
CA LEU A 225 -6.98 9.16 30.12
C LEU A 225 -7.47 10.55 29.56
N ASN A 226 -8.65 10.66 28.93
CA ASN A 226 -9.74 11.65 29.27
C ASN A 226 -10.99 11.60 28.32
N PRO A 227 -12.20 12.06 28.75
CA PRO A 227 -13.50 11.66 28.18
C PRO A 227 -14.18 12.75 27.27
N PRO A 228 -15.39 12.54 26.71
CA PRO A 228 -15.70 12.60 25.27
C PRO A 228 -16.25 13.96 24.77
N ASN A 229 -16.25 14.19 23.45
CA ASN A 229 -17.15 15.14 22.80
C ASN A 229 -17.38 14.78 21.30
N PRO A 230 -18.41 15.31 20.61
CA PRO A 230 -19.48 14.51 20.00
C PRO A 230 -19.54 14.67 18.44
N PRO A 231 -20.58 14.18 17.73
CA PRO A 231 -20.44 13.42 16.48
C PRO A 231 -20.10 14.24 15.21
N ASN A 232 -19.43 13.61 14.24
CA ASN A 232 -19.12 14.17 12.91
C ASN A 232 -20.31 14.11 11.91
N PRO A 233 -20.44 15.09 10.99
CA PRO A 233 -21.31 15.05 9.81
C PRO A 233 -20.58 14.50 8.54
N PRO A 234 -21.29 14.18 7.43
CA PRO A 234 -20.85 13.26 6.37
C PRO A 234 -20.13 13.89 5.15
N SER A 235 -19.52 13.03 4.30
CA SER A 235 -18.61 13.25 3.14
C SER A 235 -19.23 13.80 1.84
N LEU A 236 -18.44 14.49 0.99
CA LEU A 236 -18.82 15.07 -0.33
C LEU A 236 -17.71 14.92 -1.44
N PRO A 237 -18.01 15.18 -2.75
CA PRO A 237 -17.16 14.83 -3.93
C PRO A 237 -16.36 16.01 -4.55
N SER A 238 -15.21 15.73 -5.19
CA SER A 238 -14.17 16.57 -5.88
C SER A 238 -14.26 18.12 -5.92
N SER A 239 -15.44 18.74 -6.09
CA SER A 239 -15.68 20.12 -5.63
C SER A 239 -15.44 20.31 -4.12
N ASP A 240 -15.44 19.20 -3.38
CA ASP A 240 -15.16 19.12 -1.96
C ASP A 240 -13.66 19.31 -1.70
N PHE A 241 -12.74 18.75 -2.50
CA PHE A 241 -11.30 18.93 -2.26
C PHE A 241 -10.80 20.35 -2.52
N THR A 242 -11.24 20.99 -3.60
CA THR A 242 -10.94 22.42 -3.83
C THR A 242 -11.45 23.28 -2.67
N GLN A 243 -12.66 23.01 -2.20
CA GLN A 243 -13.29 23.76 -1.11
C GLN A 243 -12.63 23.45 0.25
N GLN A 244 -12.25 22.20 0.51
CA GLN A 244 -11.55 21.76 1.72
C GLN A 244 -10.14 22.34 1.78
N VAL A 245 -9.36 22.28 0.70
CA VAL A 245 -8.03 22.92 0.64
C VAL A 245 -8.15 24.43 0.90
N LEU A 246 -9.16 25.10 0.31
CA LEU A 246 -9.43 26.51 0.56
C LEU A 246 -9.76 26.78 2.03
N GLU A 247 -10.65 25.97 2.62
CA GLU A 247 -11.09 26.11 4.01
C GLU A 247 -9.93 25.88 4.99
N LEU A 248 -9.16 24.82 4.82
CA LEU A 248 -7.97 24.51 5.62
C LEU A 248 -6.92 25.62 5.52
N THR A 249 -6.66 26.10 4.31
CA THR A 249 -5.74 27.22 4.06
C THR A 249 -6.23 28.49 4.76
N ASN A 250 -7.51 28.81 4.65
CA ASN A 250 -8.11 29.99 5.27
C ASN A 250 -8.20 29.87 6.79
N ASN A 251 -8.37 28.67 7.33
CA ASN A 251 -8.30 28.40 8.76
C ASN A 251 -6.90 28.69 9.30
N PHE A 252 -5.85 28.18 8.63
CA PHE A 252 -4.47 28.46 9.00
C PHE A 252 -4.15 29.97 8.91
N ARG A 253 -4.56 30.64 7.84
CA ARG A 253 -4.42 32.10 7.70
C ARG A 253 -5.11 32.87 8.82
N SER A 254 -6.34 32.48 9.15
CA SER A 254 -7.13 33.13 10.20
C SER A 254 -6.52 32.94 11.59
N GLN A 255 -6.00 31.74 11.89
CA GLN A 255 -5.25 31.47 13.13
C GLN A 255 -3.99 32.34 13.27
N ASN A 256 -3.42 32.76 12.14
CA ASN A 256 -2.26 33.66 12.06
C ASN A 256 -2.64 35.13 11.83
N GLY A 257 -3.92 35.50 11.98
CA GLY A 257 -4.39 36.89 11.92
C GLY A 257 -4.47 37.50 10.52
N LEU A 258 -4.47 36.68 9.46
CA LEU A 258 -4.58 37.11 8.07
C LEU A 258 -6.01 37.03 7.55
N GLN A 259 -6.31 37.80 6.50
CA GLN A 259 -7.60 37.72 5.83
C GLN A 259 -7.72 36.42 5.02
N PRO A 260 -8.92 35.81 4.96
CA PRO A 260 -9.19 34.69 4.09
C PRO A 260 -8.98 35.05 2.61
N LEU A 261 -8.47 34.09 1.85
CA LEU A 261 -8.35 34.14 0.39
C LEU A 261 -9.69 33.78 -0.25
N THR A 262 -9.92 34.31 -1.45
CA THR A 262 -11.09 33.99 -2.28
C THR A 262 -10.68 33.20 -3.51
N LEU A 263 -11.52 32.23 -3.94
CA LEU A 263 -11.23 31.47 -5.15
C LEU A 263 -11.31 32.36 -6.39
N ASN A 264 -10.26 32.30 -7.21
CA ASN A 264 -10.24 32.94 -8.52
C ASN A 264 -10.23 31.87 -9.62
N THR A 265 -11.16 31.99 -10.57
CA THR A 265 -11.35 30.97 -11.61
C THR A 265 -10.17 30.86 -12.58
N GLN A 266 -9.44 31.95 -12.83
CA GLN A 266 -8.29 31.95 -13.73
C GLN A 266 -7.07 31.29 -13.06
N LEU A 267 -6.88 31.55 -11.76
CA LEU A 267 -5.87 30.86 -10.95
C LEU A 267 -6.20 29.37 -10.78
N ASN A 268 -7.48 29.01 -10.60
CA ASN A 268 -7.92 27.60 -10.55
C ASN A 268 -7.55 26.86 -11.84
N SER A 269 -7.86 27.45 -13.01
CA SER A 269 -7.51 26.84 -14.30
C SER A 269 -6.00 26.64 -14.44
N ALA A 270 -5.19 27.64 -14.05
CA ALA A 270 -3.73 27.53 -14.08
C ALA A 270 -3.19 26.45 -13.11
N ALA A 271 -3.78 26.33 -11.93
CA ALA A 271 -3.40 25.32 -10.94
C ALA A 271 -3.79 23.90 -11.37
N GLN A 272 -4.97 23.75 -12.00
CA GLN A 272 -5.48 22.47 -12.47
C GLN A 272 -4.63 21.94 -13.64
N GLU A 273 -4.38 22.77 -14.66
CA GLU A 273 -3.53 22.40 -15.79
C GLU A 273 -2.14 21.97 -15.34
N HIS A 274 -1.51 22.71 -14.42
CA HIS A 274 -0.17 22.36 -13.93
C HIS A 274 -0.15 21.05 -13.13
N SER A 275 -1.22 20.74 -12.39
CA SER A 275 -1.33 19.46 -11.66
C SER A 275 -1.51 18.27 -12.61
N GLU A 276 -2.22 18.47 -13.72
CA GLU A 276 -2.36 17.51 -14.81
C GLU A 276 -1.05 17.31 -15.57
N ASP A 277 -0.36 18.39 -15.92
CA ASP A 277 0.91 18.36 -16.65
C ASP A 277 1.99 17.63 -15.84
N MET A 278 2.13 17.92 -14.54
CA MET A 278 3.10 17.25 -13.67
C MET A 278 2.90 15.73 -13.66
N ALA A 279 1.65 15.27 -13.63
CA ALA A 279 1.31 13.86 -13.61
C ALA A 279 1.47 13.19 -14.99
N LEU A 280 0.98 13.83 -16.05
CA LEU A 280 0.92 13.22 -17.38
C LEU A 280 2.23 13.34 -18.16
N GLU A 281 3.02 14.38 -17.87
CA GLU A 281 4.32 14.62 -18.50
C GLU A 281 5.50 14.23 -17.59
N ASP A 282 5.22 13.59 -16.45
CA ASP A 282 6.21 12.93 -15.60
C ASP A 282 7.29 13.89 -15.06
N PHE A 283 6.85 14.94 -14.36
CA PHE A 283 7.77 15.90 -13.73
C PHE A 283 7.17 16.54 -12.46
N PHE A 284 8.03 16.91 -11.50
CA PHE A 284 7.64 17.63 -10.29
C PHE A 284 8.45 18.92 -10.12
N SER A 285 7.92 20.03 -10.62
CA SER A 285 8.62 21.33 -10.66
C SER A 285 7.65 22.50 -10.74
N HIS A 286 8.02 23.63 -10.15
CA HIS A 286 7.31 24.91 -10.33
C HIS A 286 7.38 25.44 -11.77
N THR A 287 8.41 25.05 -12.52
CA THR A 287 8.60 25.43 -13.92
C THR A 287 8.16 24.29 -14.81
N GLY A 288 7.21 24.54 -15.71
CA GLY A 288 6.75 23.56 -16.69
C GLY A 288 7.84 23.17 -17.68
N LEU A 289 7.69 22.03 -18.35
CA LEU A 289 8.67 21.56 -19.35
C LEU A 289 8.77 22.50 -20.57
N ASP A 290 7.72 23.28 -20.83
CA ASP A 290 7.68 24.35 -21.82
C ASP A 290 8.41 25.65 -21.39
N GLY A 291 8.90 25.69 -20.15
CA GLY A 291 9.54 26.85 -19.54
C GLY A 291 8.57 27.83 -18.88
N SER A 292 7.28 27.48 -18.79
CA SER A 292 6.28 28.30 -18.10
C SER A 292 6.58 28.42 -16.60
N THR A 293 6.36 29.62 -16.07
CA THR A 293 6.39 29.93 -14.65
C THR A 293 4.96 30.04 -14.11
N PRO A 294 4.74 30.02 -12.79
CA PRO A 294 3.39 30.23 -12.24
C PRO A 294 2.74 31.52 -12.73
N SER A 295 3.54 32.60 -12.87
CA SER A 295 3.08 33.88 -13.40
C SER A 295 2.64 33.80 -14.86
N THR A 296 3.37 33.08 -15.70
CA THR A 296 3.01 32.98 -17.13
C THR A 296 1.79 32.07 -17.32
N ARG A 297 1.70 30.95 -16.58
CA ARG A 297 0.50 30.08 -16.60
C ARG A 297 -0.75 30.85 -16.17
N ALA A 298 -0.68 31.63 -15.09
CA ALA A 298 -1.80 32.47 -14.66
C ALA A 298 -2.19 33.54 -15.71
N GLN A 299 -1.21 34.17 -16.35
CA GLN A 299 -1.44 35.19 -17.40
C GLN A 299 -2.07 34.60 -18.67
N GLU A 300 -1.72 33.38 -19.04
CA GLU A 300 -2.33 32.66 -20.17
C GLU A 300 -3.81 32.38 -19.93
N GLN A 301 -4.20 32.12 -18.67
CA GLN A 301 -5.60 32.04 -18.22
C GLN A 301 -6.27 33.42 -18.06
N GLY A 302 -5.55 34.50 -18.40
CA GLY A 302 -6.03 35.88 -18.40
C GLY A 302 -5.96 36.57 -17.03
N TYR A 303 -5.23 36.03 -16.05
CA TYR A 303 -5.04 36.67 -14.75
C TYR A 303 -4.19 37.95 -14.91
N PRO A 304 -4.61 39.11 -14.38
CA PRO A 304 -4.04 40.40 -14.75
C PRO A 304 -2.71 40.74 -14.05
N SER A 305 -2.36 40.04 -12.96
CA SER A 305 -1.18 40.32 -12.15
C SER A 305 -0.07 39.30 -12.41
N SER A 306 1.19 39.75 -12.39
CA SER A 306 2.37 38.86 -12.39
C SER A 306 2.84 38.52 -10.98
N PHE A 307 2.29 39.16 -9.95
CA PHE A 307 2.60 38.87 -8.56
C PHE A 307 1.78 37.66 -8.13
N VAL A 308 2.37 36.48 -8.32
CA VAL A 308 1.78 35.21 -7.94
C VAL A 308 2.77 34.37 -7.15
N GLY A 309 2.24 33.58 -6.21
CA GLY A 309 2.98 32.54 -5.51
C GLY A 309 2.45 31.17 -5.91
N GLU A 310 3.24 30.12 -5.68
CA GLU A 310 2.80 28.75 -5.93
C GLU A 310 3.27 27.82 -4.83
N ASN A 311 2.40 26.91 -4.43
CA ASN A 311 2.77 25.69 -3.72
C ASN A 311 2.37 24.49 -4.59
N ILE A 312 3.26 23.52 -4.75
CA ILE A 312 2.94 22.23 -5.37
C ILE A 312 3.11 21.13 -4.33
N GLY A 313 2.37 20.05 -4.48
CA GLY A 313 2.47 18.86 -3.64
C GLY A 313 2.15 17.63 -4.47
N ALA A 314 2.85 16.53 -4.21
CA ALA A 314 2.56 15.26 -4.84
C ALA A 314 2.60 14.14 -3.79
N GLY A 315 1.83 13.07 -3.98
CA GLY A 315 1.79 11.90 -3.10
C GLY A 315 0.82 12.02 -1.92
N TYR A 316 0.33 13.22 -1.63
CA TYR A 316 -0.69 13.46 -0.60
C TYR A 316 -2.06 13.00 -1.10
N GLN A 317 -2.79 12.19 -0.35
CA GLN A 317 -4.05 11.60 -0.85
C GLN A 317 -5.26 12.49 -0.52
N THR A 318 -5.11 13.40 0.46
CA THR A 318 -6.19 14.24 0.98
C THR A 318 -5.83 15.74 1.04
N PRO A 319 -6.84 16.64 1.06
CA PRO A 319 -6.66 18.08 1.32
C PRO A 319 -5.94 18.40 2.63
N GLU A 320 -6.23 17.67 3.69
CA GLU A 320 -5.64 17.86 5.02
C GLU A 320 -4.14 17.61 4.98
N GLU A 321 -3.74 16.49 4.37
CA GLU A 321 -2.33 16.10 4.26
C GLU A 321 -1.53 17.10 3.43
N VAL A 322 -2.05 17.49 2.26
CA VAL A 322 -1.32 18.41 1.38
C VAL A 322 -1.23 19.81 2.00
N VAL A 323 -2.30 20.31 2.64
CA VAL A 323 -2.28 21.61 3.31
C VAL A 323 -1.37 21.59 4.53
N GLN A 324 -1.38 20.51 5.30
CA GLN A 324 -0.47 20.35 6.42
C GLN A 324 0.98 20.26 5.94
N GLY A 325 1.26 19.55 4.85
CA GLY A 325 2.58 19.51 4.20
C GLY A 325 3.08 20.89 3.76
N TRP A 326 2.19 21.72 3.20
CA TRP A 326 2.49 23.11 2.89
C TRP A 326 2.69 23.99 4.13
N ILE A 327 1.94 23.74 5.22
CA ILE A 327 2.13 24.42 6.50
C ILE A 327 3.49 24.05 7.10
N ASP A 328 3.93 22.81 7.02
CA ASP A 328 5.15 22.37 7.69
C ASP A 328 6.42 22.76 6.92
N SER A 329 6.33 22.87 5.59
CA SER A 329 7.42 23.37 4.74
C SER A 329 7.60 24.89 4.88
N PRO A 330 8.78 25.40 5.33
CA PRO A 330 8.99 26.84 5.51
C PRO A 330 8.77 27.69 4.26
N GLY A 331 9.10 27.17 3.07
CA GLY A 331 8.90 27.86 1.79
C GLY A 331 7.42 27.95 1.42
N HIS A 332 6.71 26.83 1.49
CA HIS A 332 5.28 26.78 1.19
C HIS A 332 4.45 27.57 2.23
N ARG A 333 4.82 27.48 3.51
CA ARG A 333 4.22 28.24 4.62
C ARG A 333 4.38 29.74 4.44
N ALA A 334 5.47 30.20 3.84
CA ALA A 334 5.66 31.63 3.56
C ALA A 334 4.61 32.17 2.58
N ASN A 335 4.20 31.38 1.58
CA ASN A 335 3.10 31.75 0.70
C ASN A 335 1.77 31.80 1.46
N LEU A 336 1.49 30.78 2.28
CA LEU A 336 0.28 30.72 3.11
C LEU A 336 0.16 31.92 4.07
N LEU A 337 1.29 32.39 4.61
CA LEU A 337 1.36 33.52 5.55
C LEU A 337 1.58 34.88 4.87
N ASN A 338 1.56 34.95 3.54
CA ASN A 338 1.75 36.22 2.86
C ASN A 338 0.47 37.09 2.97
N PRO A 339 0.55 38.29 3.59
CA PRO A 339 -0.61 39.17 3.75
C PRO A 339 -1.02 39.86 2.44
N ASP A 340 -0.15 39.89 1.43
CA ASP A 340 -0.42 40.57 0.17
C ASP A 340 -1.31 39.73 -0.75
N TYR A 341 -1.41 38.42 -0.53
CA TYR A 341 -2.32 37.56 -1.30
C TYR A 341 -3.77 37.71 -0.81
N THR A 342 -4.68 37.87 -1.77
CA THR A 342 -6.14 38.04 -1.57
C THR A 342 -6.95 36.96 -2.31
N GLU A 343 -6.34 36.30 -3.29
CA GLU A 343 -6.96 35.30 -4.15
C GLU A 343 -6.14 34.01 -4.18
N ILE A 344 -6.82 32.88 -4.46
CA ILE A 344 -6.19 31.56 -4.60
C ILE A 344 -6.85 30.76 -5.73
N GLY A 345 -6.04 29.97 -6.42
CA GLY A 345 -6.42 28.89 -7.31
C GLY A 345 -5.95 27.54 -6.76
N ILE A 346 -6.74 26.47 -6.92
CA ILE A 346 -6.43 25.13 -6.42
C ILE A 346 -6.69 24.10 -7.52
N GLY A 347 -5.68 23.27 -7.79
CA GLY A 347 -5.73 22.16 -8.73
C GLY A 347 -5.45 20.83 -8.04
N TYR A 348 -6.06 19.76 -8.55
CA TYR A 348 -5.86 18.39 -8.09
C TYR A 348 -5.99 17.42 -9.27
N PHE A 349 -5.06 16.48 -9.38
CA PHE A 349 -5.13 15.42 -10.37
C PHE A 349 -4.67 14.08 -9.80
N TYR A 350 -5.41 13.02 -10.13
CA TYR A 350 -5.06 11.64 -9.77
C TYR A 350 -4.79 10.81 -11.03
N LEU A 351 -3.63 10.17 -11.07
CA LEU A 351 -3.20 9.27 -12.13
C LEU A 351 -3.07 7.85 -11.55
N ALA A 352 -4.04 6.99 -11.87
CA ALA A 352 -4.17 5.65 -11.29
C ALA A 352 -3.02 4.69 -11.63
N ASN A 353 -2.37 4.90 -12.78
CA ASN A 353 -1.22 4.13 -13.26
C ASN A 353 -0.11 5.10 -13.63
N ASP A 354 0.30 5.90 -12.66
CA ASP A 354 1.49 6.73 -12.82
C ASP A 354 2.71 5.80 -12.84
N THR A 355 3.38 5.71 -13.99
CA THR A 355 4.52 4.81 -14.19
C THR A 355 5.75 5.59 -14.65
N GLY A 356 5.74 6.89 -14.39
CA GLY A 356 6.82 7.82 -14.66
C GLY A 356 7.98 7.71 -13.66
N VAL A 357 9.00 8.53 -13.86
CA VAL A 357 10.10 8.77 -12.92
C VAL A 357 9.58 9.47 -11.66
N GLU A 358 8.69 10.44 -11.81
CA GLU A 358 7.89 11.03 -10.76
C GLU A 358 6.60 10.22 -10.67
N ASN A 359 6.50 9.32 -9.68
CA ASN A 359 5.38 8.42 -9.51
C ASN A 359 4.71 8.65 -8.16
N TRP A 360 3.83 9.64 -8.12
CA TRP A 360 3.20 10.07 -6.86
C TRP A 360 1.69 9.83 -6.85
N ASN A 361 1.10 9.47 -7.99
CA ASN A 361 -0.34 9.26 -8.25
C ASN A 361 -1.25 10.47 -8.00
N TYR A 362 -1.00 11.30 -7.00
CA TYR A 362 -1.80 12.45 -6.58
C TYR A 362 -0.98 13.71 -6.71
N TYR A 363 -1.46 14.69 -7.47
CA TYR A 363 -0.77 15.95 -7.74
C TYR A 363 -1.67 17.12 -7.37
N TRP A 364 -1.10 18.10 -6.67
CA TRP A 364 -1.81 19.24 -6.10
C TRP A 364 -1.06 20.53 -6.38
N THR A 365 -1.81 21.60 -6.66
CA THR A 365 -1.23 22.93 -6.86
C THR A 365 -2.10 24.00 -6.18
N GLN A 366 -1.47 24.92 -5.44
CA GLN A 366 -2.05 26.21 -5.05
C GLN A 366 -1.35 27.32 -5.82
N VAL A 367 -2.11 28.22 -6.43
CA VAL A 367 -1.60 29.45 -7.04
C VAL A 367 -2.21 30.65 -6.32
N PHE A 368 -1.39 31.55 -5.79
CA PHE A 368 -1.83 32.70 -5.02
C PHE A 368 -1.75 33.97 -5.86
N GLY A 369 -2.70 34.90 -5.67
CA GLY A 369 -2.77 36.18 -6.35
C GLY A 369 -3.23 37.31 -5.42
N ALA A 370 -3.22 38.55 -5.93
CA ALA A 370 -3.43 39.77 -5.13
C ALA A 370 -4.34 40.79 -5.81
#